data_AF-A0A2A4F6A5-F1
#
_entry.id   AF-A0A2A4F6A5-F1
#
_cell.length_a   1.000
_cell.length_b   1.000
_cell.length_c   1.000
_cell.angle_alpha   90.00
_cell.angle_beta   90.00
_cell.angle_gamma   90.00
#
_symmetry.space_group_name_H-M   'P 1'
#
loop_
_entity.id
_entity.type
_entity.pdbx_description
1 polymer ?
#
loop_
_entity_poly.entity_id
_entity_poly.type
_entity_poly.pdbx_seq_one_letter_code
_entity_poly.pdbx_strand_id
1 'polypeptide(L)'
;MALIAACGFAGSRAASAQTVNPKPALLAQSQPQATVQQGQTFEEEIVPQRYANNADVDAFINDMVARYDFDPSVLHALFARVSYSATAVKLVTPAASPSIKNWRVYQARFLDQIRINAGVRFWRNNQATLQRAYDEFGVPPEVIVGIIGVETIYGRFMGNFRVLDALTTLTFDYPGTPNRADRQATFRKNLADYLVWTRDSQIDPTTVLGSYTGAIGIPQFLPSSIVQYAVNYDGNKQIDLRTSQADAIGSVANYLKQNGWENGRPVVWKITSDPGSIGIAQAAADGQPEPHWPLAQLLRAGMLLNEPNLDIASEAGTPVTVIDLPSPGRPTEYELGLKNFYVLTRYNRSFFYALAVYQLGQRIKAQMEATGDATPGDQAPNVEPSPALNPGISPGINSGSNPGNQ
;
A
#
# COMPACT_ATOMS: atom_id res chain seq x y z
N MET A 1 -26.76 0.02 -72.07
CA MET A 1 -26.37 1.26 -71.36
C MET A 1 -26.80 1.10 -69.91
N ALA A 2 -25.85 1.25 -68.97
CA ALA A 2 -25.87 1.28 -67.50
C ALA A 2 -27.17 0.89 -66.74
N LEU A 3 -27.18 -0.15 -65.88
CA LEU A 3 -26.70 -0.25 -64.47
C LEU A 3 -27.61 0.43 -63.41
N ILE A 4 -28.39 -0.42 -62.72
CA ILE A 4 -28.64 -0.57 -61.26
C ILE A 4 -28.47 0.66 -60.34
N ALA A 5 -29.51 0.94 -59.55
CA ALA A 5 -29.38 1.32 -58.12
C ALA A 5 -30.70 1.03 -57.37
N ALA A 6 -30.68 0.05 -56.45
CA ALA A 6 -31.75 -0.24 -55.51
C ALA A 6 -31.30 0.16 -54.09
N CYS A 7 -32.05 1.03 -53.43
CA CYS A 7 -31.87 1.37 -52.02
C CYS A 7 -32.71 0.43 -51.15
N GLY A 8 -32.06 -0.33 -50.27
CA GLY A 8 -32.70 -1.13 -49.23
C GLY A 8 -32.29 -0.61 -47.85
N PHE A 9 -33.27 -0.19 -47.07
CA PHE A 9 -33.16 0.15 -45.65
C PHE A 9 -32.79 -1.09 -44.83
N ALA A 10 -31.78 -0.97 -43.96
CA ALA A 10 -31.39 -1.99 -42.98
C ALA A 10 -31.61 -1.47 -41.56
N GLY A 11 -32.09 -2.37 -40.71
CA GLY A 11 -32.66 -2.08 -39.39
C GLY A 11 -31.64 -1.69 -38.32
N SER A 12 -32.14 -0.92 -37.36
CA SER A 12 -31.50 -0.55 -36.11
C SER A 12 -31.39 -1.75 -35.16
N ARG A 13 -30.16 -2.11 -34.79
CA ARG A 13 -29.86 -2.99 -33.65
C ARG A 13 -29.29 -2.14 -32.51
N ALA A 14 -29.92 -2.25 -31.35
CA ALA A 14 -29.43 -1.70 -30.09
C ALA A 14 -28.10 -2.37 -29.71
N ALA A 15 -27.08 -1.55 -29.45
CA ALA A 15 -25.78 -2.00 -28.95
C ALA A 15 -25.84 -2.13 -27.42
N SER A 16 -25.67 -3.35 -26.92
CA SER A 16 -25.42 -3.60 -25.50
C SER A 16 -24.08 -2.99 -25.09
N ALA A 17 -24.11 -2.03 -24.18
CA ALA A 17 -22.91 -1.50 -23.54
C ALA A 17 -22.29 -2.60 -22.65
N GLN A 18 -21.18 -3.18 -23.12
CA GLN A 18 -20.32 -4.00 -22.28
C GLN A 18 -19.53 -3.08 -21.36
N THR A 19 -19.84 -3.14 -20.07
CA THR A 19 -19.03 -2.57 -19.00
C THR A 19 -17.71 -3.35 -18.92
N VAL A 20 -16.66 -2.81 -19.55
CA VAL A 20 -15.30 -3.30 -19.40
C VAL A 20 -14.78 -2.81 -18.05
N ASN A 21 -14.79 -3.66 -17.04
CA ASN A 21 -14.02 -3.43 -15.82
C ASN A 21 -12.53 -3.43 -16.19
N PRO A 22 -11.78 -2.33 -15.98
CA PRO A 22 -10.36 -2.33 -16.26
C PRO A 22 -9.65 -3.29 -15.28
N LYS A 23 -8.95 -4.29 -15.84
CA LYS A 23 -8.01 -5.11 -15.08
C LYS A 23 -6.98 -4.18 -14.40
N PRO A 24 -6.70 -4.33 -13.10
CA PRO A 24 -5.62 -3.60 -12.45
C PRO A 24 -4.30 -3.88 -13.16
N ALA A 25 -3.55 -2.82 -13.49
CA ALA A 25 -2.23 -2.95 -14.11
C ALA A 25 -1.31 -3.77 -13.19
N LEU A 26 -0.75 -4.84 -13.75
CA LEU A 26 0.15 -5.77 -13.06
C LEU A 26 1.50 -5.08 -12.79
N LEU A 27 1.64 -4.48 -11.61
CA LEU A 27 2.96 -4.09 -11.11
C LEU A 27 3.77 -5.36 -10.82
N ALA A 28 4.82 -5.59 -11.62
CA ALA A 28 5.90 -6.48 -11.23
C ALA A 28 6.50 -5.97 -9.92
N GLN A 29 6.68 -6.92 -9.00
CA GLN A 29 7.20 -6.80 -7.64
C GLN A 29 8.17 -5.62 -7.48
N SER A 30 7.73 -4.57 -6.80
CA SER A 30 8.64 -3.61 -6.18
C SER A 30 9.31 -4.37 -5.04
N GLN A 31 10.45 -5.04 -5.22
CA GLN A 31 11.16 -5.52 -4.03
C GLN A 31 11.48 -4.28 -3.18
N PRO A 32 11.13 -4.22 -1.88
CA PRO A 32 11.60 -3.14 -1.02
C PRO A 32 13.11 -3.08 -1.17
N GLN A 33 13.61 -1.92 -1.56
CA GLN A 33 15.00 -1.73 -1.89
C GLN A 33 15.87 -2.20 -0.72
N ALA A 34 16.93 -2.94 -1.02
CA ALA A 34 18.04 -3.04 -0.08
C ALA A 34 18.50 -1.61 0.23
N THR A 35 18.80 -1.32 1.50
CA THR A 35 19.25 0.01 1.97
C THR A 35 20.39 0.52 1.09
N VAL A 36 20.11 1.47 0.21
CA VAL A 36 21.12 2.16 -0.56
C VAL A 36 21.78 3.18 0.37
N GLN A 37 23.09 3.05 0.62
CA GLN A 37 23.83 3.99 1.45
C GLN A 37 23.74 5.40 0.86
N GLN A 38 23.51 6.42 1.71
CA GLN A 38 23.64 7.82 1.31
C GLN A 38 25.05 8.04 0.72
N GLY A 39 25.12 8.64 -0.47
CA GLY A 39 26.38 8.93 -1.16
C GLY A 39 26.77 7.99 -2.30
N GLN A 40 25.93 7.00 -2.67
CA GLN A 40 26.15 6.29 -3.93
C GLN A 40 25.79 7.20 -5.11
N THR A 41 26.82 7.65 -5.82
CA THR A 41 26.69 8.18 -7.18
C THR A 41 26.22 7.04 -8.09
N PHE A 42 25.01 7.13 -8.61
CA PHE A 42 24.60 6.22 -9.67
C PHE A 42 25.31 6.60 -10.95
N GLU A 43 25.78 5.60 -11.68
CA GLU A 43 26.22 5.80 -13.06
C GLU A 43 24.97 6.10 -13.89
N GLU A 44 24.70 7.39 -14.06
CA GLU A 44 23.76 7.89 -15.06
C GLU A 44 24.53 8.10 -16.35
N GLU A 45 24.04 7.47 -17.42
CA GLU A 45 24.56 7.74 -18.74
C GLU A 45 23.88 9.01 -19.24
N ILE A 46 24.58 10.14 -19.13
CA ILE A 46 24.12 11.39 -19.71
C ILE A 46 24.25 11.25 -21.23
N VAL A 47 23.18 10.79 -21.88
CA VAL A 47 23.01 10.83 -23.33
C VAL A 47 22.30 12.13 -23.66
N PRO A 48 23.01 13.19 -24.09
CA PRO A 48 22.38 14.49 -24.32
C PRO A 48 21.29 14.37 -25.38
N GLN A 49 20.16 15.03 -25.15
CA GLN A 49 19.06 15.15 -26.12
C GLN A 49 18.36 13.81 -26.51
N ARG A 50 18.58 12.70 -25.78
CA ARG A 50 17.93 11.40 -26.07
C ARG A 50 16.40 11.51 -26.23
N TYR A 51 15.78 12.37 -25.42
CA TYR A 51 14.33 12.58 -25.37
C TYR A 51 13.84 13.87 -26.05
N ALA A 52 14.74 14.71 -26.58
CA ALA A 52 14.36 16.02 -27.13
C ALA A 52 13.75 15.95 -28.54
N ASN A 53 14.13 14.95 -29.34
CA ASN A 53 13.66 14.73 -30.72
C ASN A 53 13.15 13.29 -30.88
N ASN A 54 12.29 12.85 -29.97
CA ASN A 54 11.83 11.48 -29.90
C ASN A 54 10.32 11.39 -30.18
N ALA A 55 9.93 10.66 -31.23
CA ALA A 55 8.54 10.57 -31.66
C ALA A 55 7.59 9.97 -30.60
N ASP A 56 8.08 9.05 -29.76
CA ASP A 56 7.29 8.47 -28.66
C ASP A 56 7.08 9.50 -27.53
N VAL A 57 8.06 10.37 -27.30
CA VAL A 57 7.95 11.52 -26.39
C VAL A 57 6.97 12.54 -26.96
N ASP A 58 7.04 12.87 -28.25
CA ASP A 58 6.11 13.78 -28.90
C ASP A 58 4.66 13.25 -28.80
N ALA A 59 4.46 11.95 -29.01
CA ALA A 59 3.17 11.30 -28.82
C ALA A 59 2.69 11.37 -27.36
N PHE A 60 3.60 11.29 -26.39
CA PHE A 60 3.28 11.50 -24.98
C PHE A 60 2.94 12.96 -24.66
N ILE A 61 3.67 13.93 -25.23
CA ILE A 61 3.37 15.36 -25.05
C ILE A 61 2.00 15.69 -25.61
N ASN A 62 1.68 15.26 -26.84
CA ASN A 62 0.37 15.49 -27.45
C ASN A 62 -0.78 14.94 -26.59
N ASP A 63 -0.55 13.78 -25.99
CA ASP A 63 -1.48 13.12 -25.08
C ASP A 63 -1.65 13.87 -23.76
N MET A 64 -0.57 14.45 -23.21
CA MET A 64 -0.62 15.33 -22.04
C MET A 64 -1.35 16.66 -22.33
N VAL A 65 -1.13 17.25 -23.51
CA VAL A 65 -1.84 18.45 -23.98
C VAL A 65 -3.34 18.15 -24.10
N ALA A 66 -3.69 17.08 -24.81
CA ALA A 66 -5.10 16.76 -25.09
C ALA A 66 -5.91 16.41 -23.83
N ARG A 67 -5.30 15.74 -22.85
CA ARG A 67 -6.00 15.25 -21.65
C ARG A 67 -5.92 16.17 -20.44
N TYR A 68 -4.84 16.94 -20.33
CA TYR A 68 -4.52 17.69 -19.12
C TYR A 68 -4.16 19.15 -19.38
N ASP A 69 -4.23 19.64 -20.63
CA ASP A 69 -3.99 21.04 -21.01
C ASP A 69 -2.60 21.55 -20.61
N PHE A 70 -1.57 20.70 -20.81
CA PHE A 70 -0.18 21.14 -20.68
C PHE A 70 0.25 22.00 -21.88
N ASP A 71 1.14 22.96 -21.64
CA ASP A 71 1.84 23.67 -22.72
C ASP A 71 2.89 22.73 -23.37
N PRO A 72 2.78 22.43 -24.67
CA PRO A 72 3.71 21.52 -25.34
C PRO A 72 5.15 22.06 -25.35
N SER A 73 5.35 23.38 -25.47
CA SER A 73 6.68 23.99 -25.49
C SER A 73 7.42 23.81 -24.16
N VAL A 74 6.68 23.90 -23.05
CA VAL A 74 7.21 23.65 -21.70
C VAL A 74 7.59 22.19 -21.54
N LEU A 75 6.76 21.25 -22.02
CA LEU A 75 7.07 19.83 -21.94
C LEU A 75 8.27 19.44 -22.82
N HIS A 76 8.38 19.96 -24.05
CA HIS A 76 9.57 19.74 -24.88
C HIS A 76 10.84 20.24 -24.19
N ALA A 77 10.81 21.44 -23.62
CA ALA A 77 11.94 22.00 -22.86
C ALA A 77 12.28 21.14 -21.63
N LEU A 78 11.27 20.59 -20.96
CA LEU A 78 11.46 19.68 -19.83
C LEU A 78 12.13 18.36 -20.24
N PHE A 79 11.60 17.68 -21.26
CA PHE A 79 12.13 16.41 -21.74
C PHE A 79 13.54 16.54 -22.35
N ALA A 80 13.89 17.70 -22.91
CA ALA A 80 15.25 17.99 -23.34
C ALA A 80 16.29 18.00 -22.20
N ARG A 81 15.84 18.12 -20.94
CA ARG A 81 16.69 18.11 -19.71
C ARG A 81 16.68 16.76 -18.98
N VAL A 82 16.02 15.74 -19.54
CA VAL A 82 15.94 14.41 -18.94
C VAL A 82 17.19 13.61 -19.26
N SER A 83 17.76 12.98 -18.25
CA SER A 83 18.88 12.06 -18.37
C SER A 83 18.39 10.62 -18.46
N TYR A 84 19.00 9.82 -19.33
CA TYR A 84 18.74 8.39 -19.40
C TYR A 84 19.37 7.69 -18.19
N SER A 85 18.58 6.91 -17.45
CA SER A 85 19.06 6.17 -16.28
C SER A 85 19.36 4.71 -16.62
N ALA A 86 20.58 4.44 -17.10
CA ALA A 86 21.07 3.07 -17.31
C ALA A 86 20.98 2.24 -16.02
N THR A 87 21.22 2.87 -14.86
CA THR A 87 21.06 2.23 -13.55
C THR A 87 19.61 1.81 -13.28
N ALA A 88 18.61 2.64 -13.59
CA ALA A 88 17.21 2.25 -13.41
C ALA A 88 16.85 1.06 -14.30
N VAL A 89 17.27 1.05 -15.57
CA VAL A 89 17.09 -0.08 -16.50
C VAL A 89 17.72 -1.35 -15.94
N LYS A 90 18.96 -1.27 -15.44
CA LYS A 90 19.64 -2.41 -14.81
C LYS A 90 18.86 -2.95 -13.61
N LEU A 91 18.33 -2.08 -12.75
CA LEU A 91 17.63 -2.47 -11.53
C LEU A 91 16.23 -3.08 -11.78
N VAL A 92 15.54 -2.70 -12.87
CA VAL A 92 14.28 -3.35 -13.25
C VAL A 92 14.48 -4.61 -14.10
N THR A 93 15.67 -4.81 -14.67
CA THR A 93 15.96 -5.98 -15.49
C THR A 93 16.01 -7.23 -14.59
N PRO A 94 15.18 -8.25 -14.83
CA PRO A 94 15.22 -9.48 -14.05
C PRO A 94 16.60 -10.13 -14.12
N ALA A 95 17.08 -10.65 -12.99
CA ALA A 95 18.31 -11.42 -12.96
C ALA A 95 18.21 -12.66 -13.86
N ALA A 96 19.28 -12.99 -14.58
CA ALA A 96 19.35 -14.16 -15.45
C ALA A 96 19.11 -15.48 -14.68
N SER A 97 19.46 -15.51 -13.40
CA SER A 97 19.15 -16.61 -12.48
C SER A 97 18.35 -16.07 -11.30
N PRO A 98 17.06 -16.44 -11.16
CA PRO A 98 16.25 -15.99 -10.04
C PRO A 98 16.86 -16.42 -8.71
N SER A 99 16.93 -15.49 -7.75
CA SER A 99 17.30 -15.83 -6.37
C SER A 99 16.30 -16.81 -5.78
N ILE A 100 16.78 -17.84 -5.10
CA ILE A 100 15.91 -18.77 -4.37
C ILE A 100 15.18 -17.99 -3.27
N LYS A 101 13.84 -18.07 -3.23
CA LYS A 101 13.02 -17.45 -2.19
C LYS A 101 13.49 -17.95 -0.82
N ASN A 102 13.75 -17.03 0.11
CA ASN A 102 14.20 -17.35 1.46
C ASN A 102 13.53 -16.43 2.48
N TRP A 103 12.47 -16.92 3.11
CA TRP A 103 11.67 -16.16 4.07
C TRP A 103 12.50 -15.71 5.26
N ARG A 104 13.30 -16.58 5.86
CA ARG A 104 14.10 -16.23 7.05
C ARG A 104 15.13 -15.15 6.78
N VAL A 105 15.79 -15.18 5.62
CA VAL A 105 16.71 -14.11 5.22
C VAL A 105 15.96 -12.80 4.95
N TYR A 106 14.81 -12.87 4.28
CA TYR A 106 14.00 -11.68 4.03
C TYR A 106 13.48 -11.05 5.33
N GLN A 107 12.88 -11.87 6.21
CA GLN A 107 12.38 -11.49 7.52
C GLN A 107 13.46 -10.79 8.36
N ALA A 108 14.65 -11.37 8.44
CA ALA A 108 15.75 -10.83 9.24
C ALA A 108 16.25 -9.44 8.77
N ARG A 109 16.05 -9.08 7.49
CA ARG A 109 16.43 -7.76 6.96
C ARG A 109 15.51 -6.63 7.42
N PHE A 110 14.26 -6.93 7.76
CA PHE A 110 13.27 -5.94 8.18
C PHE A 110 13.04 -5.96 9.68
N LEU A 111 13.12 -7.13 10.31
CA LEU A 111 12.83 -7.29 11.72
C LEU A 111 14.11 -7.21 12.58
N ASP A 112 14.93 -6.21 12.29
CA ASP A 112 16.17 -5.89 13.00
C ASP A 112 15.95 -4.85 14.11
N GLN A 113 16.81 -4.85 15.13
CA GLN A 113 16.63 -3.99 16.30
C GLN A 113 16.78 -2.49 15.99
N ILE A 114 17.56 -2.11 14.97
CA ILE A 114 17.74 -0.71 14.58
C ILE A 114 16.41 -0.17 14.02
N ARG A 115 15.77 -0.93 13.12
CA ARG A 115 14.48 -0.57 12.53
C ARG A 115 13.35 -0.60 13.56
N ILE A 116 13.31 -1.59 14.44
CA ILE A 116 12.31 -1.65 15.51
C ILE A 116 12.44 -0.44 16.44
N ASN A 117 13.65 -0.13 16.93
CA ASN A 117 13.88 1.03 17.79
C ASN A 117 13.57 2.37 17.09
N ALA A 118 13.82 2.46 15.78
CA ALA A 118 13.42 3.63 15.00
C ALA A 118 11.89 3.74 14.87
N GLY A 119 11.19 2.62 14.76
CA GLY A 119 9.73 2.57 14.72
C GLY A 119 9.07 2.99 16.01
N VAL A 120 9.59 2.54 17.15
CA VAL A 120 9.16 3.00 18.47
C VAL A 120 9.29 4.52 18.60
N ARG A 121 10.43 5.09 18.17
CA ARG A 121 10.60 6.56 18.16
C ARG A 121 9.64 7.26 17.20
N PHE A 122 9.47 6.73 15.99
CA PHE A 122 8.53 7.28 15.02
C PHE A 122 7.09 7.27 15.55
N TRP A 123 6.67 6.17 16.17
CA TRP A 123 5.35 6.07 16.79
C TRP A 123 5.19 7.10 17.89
N ARG A 124 6.10 7.17 18.87
CA ARG A 124 6.05 8.15 19.96
C ARG A 124 5.93 9.59 19.46
N ASN A 125 6.74 9.95 18.47
CA ASN A 125 6.75 11.30 17.91
C ASN A 125 5.46 11.65 17.15
N ASN A 126 4.69 10.64 16.70
CA ASN A 126 3.50 10.83 15.88
C ASN A 126 2.23 10.23 16.50
N GLN A 127 2.22 10.00 17.83
CA GLN A 127 1.16 9.24 18.48
C GLN A 127 -0.24 9.85 18.25
N ALA A 128 -0.37 11.18 18.35
CA ALA A 128 -1.63 11.87 18.09
C ALA A 128 -2.08 11.73 16.63
N THR A 129 -1.15 11.81 15.68
CA THR A 129 -1.44 11.71 14.25
C THR A 129 -1.84 10.28 13.86
N LEU A 130 -1.12 9.28 14.38
CA LEU A 130 -1.44 7.86 14.20
C LEU A 130 -2.80 7.54 14.81
N GLN A 131 -3.11 8.09 16.00
CA GLN A 131 -4.41 7.90 16.62
C GLN A 131 -5.53 8.50 15.77
N ARG A 132 -5.37 9.73 15.30
CA ARG A 132 -6.35 10.36 14.40
C ARG A 132 -6.56 9.52 13.14
N ALA A 133 -5.48 8.96 12.58
CA ALA A 133 -5.58 8.09 11.39
C ALA A 133 -6.32 6.78 11.68
N TYR A 134 -6.15 6.22 12.87
CA TYR A 134 -6.97 5.10 13.32
C TYR A 134 -8.45 5.48 13.44
N ASP A 135 -8.76 6.61 14.09
CA ASP A 135 -10.14 7.06 14.29
C ASP A 135 -10.85 7.36 12.96
N GLU A 136 -10.15 7.94 11.99
CA GLU A 136 -10.71 8.33 10.69
C GLU A 136 -10.77 7.16 9.68
N PHE A 137 -9.70 6.39 9.55
CA PHE A 137 -9.57 5.37 8.51
C PHE A 137 -9.77 3.94 9.03
N GLY A 138 -9.76 3.71 10.34
CA GLY A 138 -9.87 2.38 10.95
C GLY A 138 -8.62 1.51 10.78
N VAL A 139 -7.46 2.12 10.50
CA VAL A 139 -6.19 1.41 10.29
C VAL A 139 -5.33 1.53 11.57
N PRO A 140 -4.96 0.41 12.21
CA PRO A 140 -4.16 0.43 13.44
C PRO A 140 -2.79 1.10 13.25
N PRO A 141 -2.29 1.87 14.24
CA PRO A 141 -0.99 2.52 14.16
C PRO A 141 0.16 1.58 13.79
N GLU A 142 0.19 0.36 14.34
CA GLU A 142 1.24 -0.62 14.07
C GLU A 142 1.35 -1.02 12.60
N VAL A 143 0.23 -0.98 11.87
CA VAL A 143 0.19 -1.31 10.44
C VAL A 143 0.83 -0.18 9.64
N ILE A 144 0.45 1.07 9.94
CA ILE A 144 1.00 2.26 9.29
C ILE A 144 2.50 2.36 9.55
N VAL A 145 2.91 2.21 10.81
CA VAL A 145 4.32 2.24 11.22
C VAL A 145 5.09 1.09 10.60
N GLY A 146 4.49 -0.11 10.50
CA GLY A 146 5.08 -1.26 9.82
C GLY A 146 5.39 -0.99 8.35
N ILE A 147 4.45 -0.39 7.60
CA ILE A 147 4.65 -0.02 6.19
C ILE A 147 5.77 1.00 6.06
N ILE A 148 5.67 2.15 6.74
CA ILE A 148 6.66 3.23 6.66
C ILE A 148 8.05 2.73 7.08
N GLY A 149 8.09 1.85 8.08
CA GLY A 149 9.29 1.19 8.55
C GLY A 149 9.95 0.34 7.48
N VAL A 150 9.19 -0.52 6.79
CA VAL A 150 9.69 -1.37 5.69
C VAL A 150 10.13 -0.53 4.50
N GLU A 151 9.34 0.46 4.09
CA GLU A 151 9.57 1.27 2.88
C GLU A 151 10.84 2.14 2.98
N THR A 152 11.00 2.91 4.06
CA THR A 152 12.02 3.98 4.09
C THR A 152 12.83 4.06 5.37
N ILE A 153 12.58 3.17 6.33
CA ILE A 153 13.07 3.33 7.71
C ILE A 153 12.67 4.73 8.21
N TYR A 154 11.37 5.03 8.09
CA TYR A 154 10.78 6.26 8.63
C TYR A 154 11.40 7.53 8.01
N GLY A 155 11.56 7.53 6.68
CA GLY A 155 12.05 8.65 5.88
C GLY A 155 13.57 8.73 5.71
N ARG A 156 14.35 7.79 6.26
CA ARG A 156 15.82 7.81 6.16
C ARG A 156 16.33 7.42 4.76
N PHE A 157 15.63 6.51 4.08
CA PHE A 157 16.00 5.98 2.77
C PHE A 157 14.82 6.11 1.81
N MET A 158 14.71 7.26 1.14
CA MET A 158 13.60 7.54 0.19
C MET A 158 14.00 7.41 -1.28
N GLY A 159 15.26 7.06 -1.55
CA GLY A 159 15.86 7.06 -2.87
C GLY A 159 16.41 8.42 -3.28
N ASN A 160 17.25 8.40 -4.32
CA ASN A 160 18.04 9.54 -4.80
C ASN A 160 18.07 9.63 -6.33
N PHE A 161 17.17 8.93 -7.03
CA PHE A 161 16.96 9.11 -8.46
C PHE A 161 16.08 10.33 -8.70
N ARG A 162 16.39 11.16 -9.70
CA ARG A 162 15.40 12.10 -10.22
C ARG A 162 14.23 11.31 -10.77
N VAL A 163 13.04 11.51 -10.20
CA VAL A 163 11.86 10.71 -10.55
C VAL A 163 11.48 10.91 -12.01
N LEU A 164 11.64 12.12 -12.53
CA LEU A 164 11.45 12.43 -13.94
C LEU A 164 12.33 11.56 -14.85
N ASP A 165 13.61 11.37 -14.49
CA ASP A 165 14.54 10.54 -15.28
C ASP A 165 14.19 9.08 -15.23
N ALA A 166 13.93 8.55 -14.03
CA ALA A 166 13.55 7.16 -13.85
C ALA A 166 12.26 6.82 -14.61
N LEU A 167 11.21 7.63 -14.46
CA LEU A 167 9.93 7.38 -15.12
C LEU A 167 9.99 7.57 -16.64
N THR A 168 10.72 8.58 -17.12
CA THR A 168 10.91 8.78 -18.57
C THR A 168 11.68 7.61 -19.16
N THR A 169 12.79 7.23 -18.53
CA THR A 169 13.60 6.08 -18.94
C THR A 169 12.77 4.80 -18.99
N LEU A 170 12.03 4.49 -17.93
CA LEU A 170 11.24 3.26 -17.85
C LEU A 170 9.96 3.29 -18.70
N THR A 171 9.54 4.47 -19.16
CA THR A 171 8.44 4.61 -20.14
C THR A 171 8.93 4.28 -21.54
N PHE A 172 10.04 4.87 -21.98
CA PHE A 172 10.47 4.81 -23.38
C PHE A 172 11.56 3.75 -23.65
N ASP A 173 12.38 3.44 -22.64
CA ASP A 173 13.56 2.57 -22.74
C ASP A 173 13.50 1.37 -21.78
N TYR A 174 12.29 0.89 -21.44
CA TYR A 174 12.16 -0.31 -20.59
C TYR A 174 12.86 -1.53 -21.22
N PRO A 175 13.59 -2.36 -20.45
CA PRO A 175 14.33 -3.49 -20.99
C PRO A 175 13.42 -4.52 -21.68
N GLY A 176 14.01 -5.29 -22.61
CA GLY A 176 13.32 -6.35 -23.34
C GLY A 176 12.92 -7.52 -22.43
N THR A 177 11.75 -7.44 -21.79
CA THR A 177 11.15 -8.51 -21.00
C THR A 177 9.83 -8.99 -21.61
N PRO A 178 9.36 -10.22 -21.31
CA PRO A 178 8.07 -10.71 -21.82
C PRO A 178 6.86 -9.81 -21.47
N ASN A 179 6.94 -9.07 -20.36
CA ASN A 179 5.90 -8.15 -19.90
C ASN A 179 6.21 -6.66 -20.21
N ARG A 180 7.15 -6.37 -21.12
CA ARG A 180 7.61 -5.00 -21.42
C ARG A 180 6.46 -4.02 -21.69
N ALA A 181 5.49 -4.41 -22.53
CA ALA A 181 4.38 -3.52 -22.91
C ALA A 181 3.54 -3.07 -21.71
N ASP A 182 3.14 -4.01 -20.83
CA ASP A 182 2.38 -3.71 -19.61
C ASP A 182 3.17 -2.82 -18.65
N ARG A 183 4.49 -3.04 -18.57
CA ARG A 183 5.39 -2.24 -17.74
C ARG A 183 5.52 -0.82 -18.27
N GLN A 184 5.77 -0.65 -19.57
CA GLN A 184 5.83 0.67 -20.19
C GLN A 184 4.52 1.43 -20.05
N ALA A 185 3.36 0.77 -20.23
CA ALA A 185 2.07 1.40 -20.00
C ALA A 185 1.90 1.88 -18.54
N THR A 186 2.39 1.10 -17.58
CA THR A 186 2.36 1.47 -16.15
C THR A 186 3.28 2.65 -15.85
N PHE A 187 4.50 2.68 -16.38
CA PHE A 187 5.42 3.80 -16.22
C PHE A 187 4.92 5.05 -16.94
N ARG A 188 4.33 4.91 -18.13
CA ARG A 188 3.69 6.01 -18.87
C ARG A 188 2.59 6.66 -18.06
N LYS A 189 1.72 5.86 -17.41
CA LYS A 189 0.69 6.37 -16.51
C LYS A 189 1.31 7.15 -15.35
N ASN A 190 2.33 6.58 -14.71
CA ASN A 190 2.99 7.24 -13.58
C ASN A 190 3.76 8.50 -13.97
N LEU A 191 4.34 8.56 -15.17
CA LEU A 191 4.96 9.77 -15.70
C LEU A 191 3.90 10.87 -15.92
N ALA A 192 2.74 10.52 -16.46
CA ALA A 192 1.63 11.47 -16.62
C ALA A 192 1.14 11.98 -15.26
N ASP A 193 0.84 11.07 -14.32
CA ASP A 193 0.37 11.44 -12.97
C ASP A 193 1.43 12.25 -12.20
N TYR A 194 2.72 11.98 -12.42
CA TYR A 194 3.82 12.76 -11.84
C TYR A 194 3.84 14.21 -12.34
N LEU A 195 3.70 14.42 -13.65
CA LEU A 195 3.66 15.76 -14.23
C LEU A 195 2.41 16.52 -13.77
N VAL A 196 1.25 15.86 -13.72
CA VAL A 196 0.01 16.45 -13.18
C VAL A 196 0.20 16.84 -11.73
N TRP A 197 0.64 15.92 -10.87
CA TRP A 197 0.84 16.17 -9.45
C TRP A 197 1.83 17.31 -9.19
N THR A 198 2.98 17.33 -9.88
CA THR A 198 4.00 18.37 -9.70
C THR A 198 3.50 19.74 -10.17
N ARG A 199 2.77 19.82 -11.29
CA ARG A 199 2.13 21.06 -11.73
C ARG A 199 1.12 21.57 -10.71
N ASP A 200 0.18 20.71 -10.30
CA ASP A 200 -0.93 21.09 -9.42
C ASP A 200 -0.43 21.46 -8.01
N SER A 201 0.68 20.84 -7.58
CA SER A 201 1.36 21.15 -6.32
C SER A 201 2.42 22.26 -6.43
N GLN A 202 2.60 22.85 -7.62
CA GLN A 202 3.61 23.89 -7.90
C GLN A 202 5.05 23.47 -7.53
N ILE A 203 5.38 22.20 -7.75
CA ILE A 203 6.71 21.61 -7.52
C ILE A 203 7.48 21.59 -8.84
N ASP A 204 8.75 21.98 -8.84
CA ASP A 204 9.64 21.78 -10.00
C ASP A 204 9.86 20.27 -10.22
N PRO A 205 9.38 19.69 -11.34
CA PRO A 205 9.48 18.27 -11.62
C PRO A 205 10.92 17.79 -11.82
N THR A 206 11.91 18.68 -11.93
CA THR A 206 13.32 18.29 -12.01
C THR A 206 13.98 18.09 -10.65
N THR A 207 13.29 18.42 -9.55
CA THR A 207 13.84 18.40 -8.19
C THR A 207 13.38 17.21 -7.34
N VAL A 208 12.34 16.49 -7.75
CA VAL A 208 11.79 15.39 -6.95
C VAL A 208 12.69 14.17 -7.06
N LEU A 209 13.10 13.68 -5.88
CA LEU A 209 13.87 12.45 -5.74
C LEU A 209 12.98 11.29 -5.29
N GLY A 210 13.38 10.08 -5.68
CA GLY A 210 12.67 8.86 -5.34
C GLY A 210 13.46 7.60 -5.68
N SER A 211 12.76 6.48 -5.70
CA SER A 211 13.30 5.17 -6.07
C SER A 211 13.63 5.08 -7.57
N TYR A 212 14.35 4.04 -7.98
CA TYR A 212 14.61 3.76 -9.40
C TYR A 212 13.35 3.44 -10.21
N THR A 213 12.20 3.18 -9.56
CA THR A 213 10.89 3.00 -10.20
C THR A 213 10.00 4.25 -10.11
N GLY A 214 10.50 5.34 -9.53
CA GLY A 214 9.77 6.59 -9.34
C GLY A 214 8.85 6.62 -8.13
N ALA A 215 9.06 5.75 -7.13
CA ALA A 215 8.33 5.82 -5.86
C ALA A 215 8.88 6.97 -5.00
N ILE A 216 7.99 7.76 -4.40
CA ILE A 216 8.30 9.06 -3.78
C ILE A 216 8.01 9.05 -2.28
N GLY A 217 8.92 9.69 -1.54
CA GLY A 217 8.70 10.11 -0.16
C GLY A 217 8.73 8.98 0.87
N ILE A 218 8.31 9.32 2.08
CA ILE A 218 8.23 8.46 3.26
C ILE A 218 7.42 7.17 3.00
N PRO A 219 6.27 7.21 2.28
CA PRO A 219 5.47 6.00 2.01
C PRO A 219 5.87 5.27 0.73
N GLN A 220 6.85 5.76 -0.04
CA GLN A 220 7.21 5.22 -1.37
C GLN A 220 5.99 5.06 -2.30
N PHE A 221 5.13 6.08 -2.35
CA PHE A 221 4.01 6.09 -3.29
C PHE A 221 4.51 6.30 -4.72
N LEU A 222 4.07 5.46 -5.64
CA LEU A 222 4.13 5.79 -7.06
C LEU A 222 3.22 7.00 -7.34
N PRO A 223 3.51 7.84 -8.34
CA PRO A 223 2.73 9.02 -8.66
C PRO A 223 1.22 8.76 -8.80
N SER A 224 0.83 7.62 -9.39
CA SER A 224 -0.58 7.24 -9.48
C SER A 224 -1.24 7.08 -8.11
N SER A 225 -0.50 6.57 -7.13
CA SER A 225 -0.97 6.44 -5.76
C SER A 225 -1.03 7.79 -5.05
N ILE A 226 -0.13 8.74 -5.37
CA ILE A 226 -0.18 10.10 -4.83
C ILE A 226 -1.48 10.77 -5.26
N VAL A 227 -1.74 10.78 -6.56
CA VAL A 227 -2.95 11.40 -7.13
C VAL A 227 -4.23 10.78 -6.56
N GLN A 228 -4.23 9.46 -6.31
CA GLN A 228 -5.44 8.75 -5.90
C GLN A 228 -5.67 8.73 -4.37
N TYR A 229 -4.61 8.63 -3.57
CA TYR A 229 -4.73 8.29 -2.14
C TYR A 229 -4.06 9.27 -1.19
N ALA A 230 -3.21 10.18 -1.68
CA ALA A 230 -2.54 11.10 -0.79
C ALA A 230 -3.54 12.11 -0.19
N VAL A 231 -3.36 12.42 1.09
CA VAL A 231 -4.21 13.36 1.82
C VAL A 231 -3.34 14.36 2.57
N ASN A 232 -3.79 15.62 2.61
CA ASN A 232 -3.21 16.64 3.47
C ASN A 232 -3.67 16.36 4.89
N TYR A 233 -2.73 16.01 5.75
CA TYR A 233 -2.99 15.48 7.07
C TYR A 233 -2.27 16.24 8.18
N ASP A 234 -1.39 17.19 7.86
CA ASP A 234 -0.93 18.19 8.83
C ASP A 234 -1.79 19.47 8.87
N GLY A 235 -2.71 19.64 7.90
CA GLY A 235 -3.64 20.76 7.85
C GLY A 235 -3.10 22.00 7.12
N ASN A 236 -1.92 21.92 6.49
CA ASN A 236 -1.27 23.07 5.85
C ASN A 236 -1.81 23.40 4.42
N LYS A 237 -2.81 22.66 3.95
CA LYS A 237 -3.49 22.72 2.63
C LYS A 237 -2.69 22.16 1.44
N GLN A 238 -1.44 21.75 1.64
CA GLN A 238 -0.62 21.07 0.64
C GLN A 238 -0.34 19.63 1.08
N ILE A 239 -0.02 18.77 0.12
CA ILE A 239 0.36 17.37 0.38
C ILE A 239 1.86 17.26 0.14
N ASP A 240 2.65 16.99 1.19
CA ASP A 240 4.08 16.72 1.06
C ASP A 240 4.51 15.41 1.73
N LEU A 241 4.44 14.31 0.97
CA LEU A 241 4.85 12.97 1.40
C LEU A 241 6.36 12.82 1.65
N ARG A 242 7.18 13.83 1.31
CA ARG A 242 8.64 13.77 1.44
C ARG A 242 9.11 14.27 2.81
N THR A 243 8.42 15.27 3.36
CA THR A 243 8.83 15.92 4.60
C THR A 243 7.78 15.86 5.71
N SER A 244 6.49 15.82 5.36
CA SER A 244 5.40 15.73 6.34
C SER A 244 5.15 14.27 6.72
N GLN A 245 5.54 13.91 7.95
CA GLN A 245 5.24 12.60 8.53
C GLN A 245 3.73 12.41 8.69
N ALA A 246 2.98 13.50 8.94
CA ALA A 246 1.55 13.42 9.07
C ALA A 246 0.88 13.07 7.74
N ASP A 247 1.24 13.75 6.65
CA ASP A 247 0.70 13.42 5.31
C ASP A 247 1.04 11.99 4.93
N ALA A 248 2.25 11.52 5.24
CA ALA A 248 2.63 10.12 5.01
C ALA A 248 1.75 9.14 5.81
N ILE A 249 1.51 9.40 7.10
CA ILE A 249 0.65 8.58 7.96
C ILE A 249 -0.79 8.55 7.43
N GLY A 250 -1.38 9.72 7.18
CA GLY A 250 -2.75 9.83 6.69
C GLY A 250 -2.92 9.18 5.32
N SER A 251 -1.95 9.36 4.42
CA SER A 251 -1.99 8.80 3.07
C SER A 251 -1.86 7.29 3.06
N VAL A 252 -1.02 6.70 3.91
CA VAL A 252 -0.94 5.23 4.08
C VAL A 252 -2.25 4.69 4.63
N ALA A 253 -2.84 5.35 5.63
CA ALA A 253 -4.11 4.94 6.21
C ALA A 253 -5.26 5.02 5.18
N ASN A 254 -5.36 6.12 4.44
CA ASN A 254 -6.34 6.28 3.36
C ASN A 254 -6.15 5.24 2.25
N TYR A 255 -4.90 4.97 1.83
CA TYR A 255 -4.61 3.91 0.85
C TYR A 255 -5.15 2.56 1.29
N LEU A 256 -4.86 2.14 2.53
CA LEU A 256 -5.31 0.85 3.04
C LEU A 256 -6.84 0.80 3.15
N LYS A 257 -7.47 1.87 3.64
CA LYS A 257 -8.93 1.99 3.72
C LYS A 257 -9.59 1.86 2.35
N GLN A 258 -9.11 2.60 1.35
CA GLN A 258 -9.65 2.57 -0.01
C GLN A 258 -9.40 1.24 -0.73
N ASN A 259 -8.36 0.50 -0.33
CA ASN A 259 -8.10 -0.86 -0.81
C ASN A 259 -8.85 -1.94 -0.02
N GLY A 260 -9.71 -1.57 0.93
CA GLY A 260 -10.63 -2.47 1.60
C GLY A 260 -10.17 -3.00 2.95
N TRP A 261 -9.28 -2.29 3.66
CA TRP A 261 -8.93 -2.63 5.04
C TRP A 261 -10.17 -2.71 5.95
N GLU A 262 -10.25 -3.77 6.73
CA GLU A 262 -11.33 -4.04 7.68
C GLU A 262 -10.83 -3.83 9.11
N ASN A 263 -11.33 -2.78 9.78
CA ASN A 263 -10.97 -2.51 11.18
C ASN A 263 -11.39 -3.69 12.08
N GLY A 264 -10.56 -4.04 13.06
CA GLY A 264 -10.79 -5.13 14.00
C GLY A 264 -10.67 -6.55 13.42
N ARG A 265 -10.40 -6.71 12.12
CA ARG A 265 -10.19 -8.03 11.50
C ARG A 265 -8.70 -8.42 11.52
N PRO A 266 -8.36 -9.69 11.79
CA PRO A 266 -6.97 -10.12 11.82
C PRO A 266 -6.35 -10.08 10.42
N VAL A 267 -5.02 -9.92 10.39
CA VAL A 267 -4.24 -9.98 9.14
C VAL A 267 -4.00 -11.44 8.75
N VAL A 268 -3.57 -12.24 9.71
CA VAL A 268 -3.25 -13.66 9.52
C VAL A 268 -3.81 -14.51 10.65
N TRP A 269 -4.07 -15.78 10.38
CA TRP A 269 -4.24 -16.83 11.38
C TRP A 269 -3.11 -17.86 11.28
N LYS A 270 -2.70 -18.38 12.43
CA LYS A 270 -1.65 -19.40 12.52
C LYS A 270 -2.21 -20.80 12.28
N ILE A 271 -1.52 -21.54 11.43
CA ILE A 271 -1.77 -22.98 11.21
C ILE A 271 -0.97 -23.75 12.26
N THR A 272 -1.54 -24.82 12.81
CA THR A 272 -0.80 -25.72 13.72
C THR A 272 0.38 -26.35 12.99
N SER A 273 1.52 -26.52 13.68
CA SER A 273 2.75 -27.05 13.07
C SER A 273 2.78 -28.57 12.94
N ASP A 274 1.65 -29.26 13.10
CA ASP A 274 1.59 -30.72 12.96
C ASP A 274 1.66 -31.15 11.48
N PRO A 275 2.18 -32.36 11.17
CA PRO A 275 2.34 -32.80 9.79
C PRO A 275 1.04 -32.81 8.96
N GLY A 276 -0.12 -33.05 9.59
CA GLY A 276 -1.41 -33.08 8.89
C GLY A 276 -1.82 -31.70 8.41
N SER A 277 -1.81 -30.71 9.31
CA SER A 277 -2.14 -29.33 8.99
C SER A 277 -1.18 -28.73 7.95
N ILE A 278 0.12 -29.00 8.09
CA ILE A 278 1.14 -28.53 7.13
C ILE A 278 0.96 -29.19 5.75
N GLY A 279 0.62 -30.48 5.69
CA GLY A 279 0.36 -31.18 4.43
C GLY A 279 -0.84 -30.59 3.67
N ILE A 280 -1.91 -30.22 4.39
CA ILE A 280 -3.09 -29.56 3.80
C ILE A 280 -2.73 -28.16 3.32
N ALA A 281 -1.98 -27.38 4.11
CA ALA A 281 -1.52 -26.06 3.72
C ALA A 281 -0.68 -26.12 2.44
N GLN A 282 0.28 -27.05 2.38
CA GLN A 282 1.10 -27.26 1.18
C GLN A 282 0.27 -27.60 -0.06
N ALA A 283 -0.77 -28.43 0.07
CA ALA A 283 -1.65 -28.78 -1.04
C ALA A 283 -2.55 -27.62 -1.51
N ALA A 284 -2.91 -26.70 -0.59
CA ALA A 284 -3.77 -25.55 -0.87
C ALA A 284 -2.99 -24.29 -1.30
N ALA A 285 -1.67 -24.25 -1.11
CA ALA A 285 -0.82 -23.13 -1.50
C ALA A 285 -0.70 -23.01 -3.03
N ASP A 286 -1.32 -21.99 -3.60
CA ASP A 286 -1.40 -21.76 -5.05
C ASP A 286 -0.73 -20.45 -5.52
N GLY A 287 -0.18 -19.68 -4.56
CA GLY A 287 0.48 -18.40 -4.79
C GLY A 287 -0.47 -17.24 -5.10
N GLN A 288 -1.79 -17.41 -5.00
CA GLN A 288 -2.75 -16.33 -5.20
C GLN A 288 -2.90 -15.48 -3.93
N PRO A 289 -2.73 -14.14 -4.01
CA PRO A 289 -2.84 -13.29 -2.83
C PRO A 289 -4.27 -13.02 -2.41
N GLU A 290 -5.24 -13.17 -3.32
CA GLU A 290 -6.64 -12.92 -3.01
C GLU A 290 -7.21 -14.10 -2.20
N PRO A 291 -7.84 -13.86 -1.04
CA PRO A 291 -8.44 -14.91 -0.23
C PRO A 291 -9.64 -15.51 -0.95
N HIS A 292 -9.61 -16.83 -1.18
CA HIS A 292 -10.60 -17.51 -2.01
C HIS A 292 -11.01 -18.90 -1.48
N TRP A 293 -10.24 -19.46 -0.55
CA TRP A 293 -10.63 -20.68 0.16
C TRP A 293 -11.60 -20.33 1.30
N PRO A 294 -12.80 -20.90 1.37
CA PRO A 294 -13.60 -20.81 2.59
C PRO A 294 -12.87 -21.53 3.73
N LEU A 295 -12.72 -20.90 4.90
CA LEU A 295 -12.02 -21.50 6.05
C LEU A 295 -12.52 -22.93 6.34
N ALA A 296 -13.84 -23.13 6.35
CA ALA A 296 -14.46 -24.44 6.61
C ALA A 296 -14.04 -25.55 5.63
N GLN A 297 -13.57 -25.21 4.43
CA GLN A 297 -13.04 -26.20 3.50
C GLN A 297 -11.72 -26.78 4.00
N LEU A 298 -10.80 -25.93 4.46
CA LEU A 298 -9.50 -26.35 4.98
C LEU A 298 -9.66 -27.11 6.30
N LEU A 299 -10.57 -26.65 7.18
CA LEU A 299 -10.88 -27.34 8.43
C LEU A 299 -11.51 -28.72 8.19
N ARG A 300 -12.44 -28.85 7.23
CA ARG A 300 -13.01 -30.16 6.85
C ARG A 300 -11.98 -31.11 6.25
N ALA A 301 -10.94 -30.59 5.62
CA ALA A 301 -9.81 -31.40 5.15
C ALA A 301 -8.91 -31.89 6.30
N GLY A 302 -9.11 -31.38 7.52
CA GLY A 302 -8.36 -31.78 8.72
C GLY A 302 -7.33 -30.75 9.19
N MET A 303 -7.30 -29.53 8.63
CA MET A 303 -6.37 -28.49 9.08
C MET A 303 -6.76 -28.01 10.48
N LEU A 304 -5.77 -27.92 11.37
CA LEU A 304 -5.91 -27.31 12.68
C LEU A 304 -5.28 -25.92 12.70
N LEU A 305 -5.88 -25.00 13.45
CA LEU A 305 -5.36 -23.66 13.68
C LEU A 305 -4.82 -23.53 15.10
N ASN A 306 -3.79 -22.70 15.25
CA ASN A 306 -3.25 -22.27 16.54
C ASN A 306 -3.82 -20.89 16.92
N GLU A 307 -5.15 -20.82 16.98
CA GLU A 307 -5.92 -19.61 17.28
C GLU A 307 -6.97 -19.93 18.36
N PRO A 308 -6.57 -19.99 19.65
CA PRO A 308 -7.42 -20.55 20.72
C PRO A 308 -8.69 -19.74 21.00
N ASN A 309 -8.70 -18.45 20.63
CA ASN A 309 -9.84 -17.55 20.82
C ASN A 309 -10.73 -17.42 19.59
N LEU A 310 -10.47 -18.20 18.53
CA LEU A 310 -11.21 -18.14 17.29
C LEU A 310 -12.53 -18.93 17.40
N ASP A 311 -13.66 -18.24 17.26
CA ASP A 311 -14.95 -18.91 17.08
C ASP A 311 -15.06 -19.45 15.65
N ILE A 312 -14.65 -20.70 15.48
CA ILE A 312 -14.67 -21.44 14.22
C ILE A 312 -16.06 -21.46 13.56
N ALA A 313 -17.15 -21.52 14.34
CA ALA A 313 -18.48 -21.61 13.78
C ALA A 313 -18.87 -20.29 13.07
N SER A 314 -18.54 -19.16 13.70
CA SER A 314 -18.78 -17.84 13.14
C SER A 314 -17.88 -17.52 11.92
N GLU A 315 -16.67 -18.10 11.88
CA GLU A 315 -15.65 -17.81 10.87
C GLU A 315 -15.60 -18.83 9.73
N ALA A 316 -16.45 -19.86 9.77
CA ALA A 316 -16.48 -20.96 8.81
C ALA A 316 -16.52 -20.50 7.34
N GLY A 317 -17.25 -19.42 7.06
CA GLY A 317 -17.40 -18.83 5.72
C GLY A 317 -16.28 -17.86 5.32
N THR A 318 -15.38 -17.50 6.23
CA THR A 318 -14.36 -16.47 5.98
C THR A 318 -13.40 -16.90 4.88
N PRO A 319 -13.27 -16.12 3.79
CA PRO A 319 -12.28 -16.41 2.75
C PRO A 319 -10.86 -16.21 3.26
N VAL A 320 -9.99 -17.20 2.99
CA VAL A 320 -8.57 -17.19 3.33
C VAL A 320 -7.72 -17.56 2.10
N THR A 321 -6.45 -17.22 2.14
CA THR A 321 -5.42 -17.76 1.24
C THR A 321 -4.32 -18.42 2.06
N VAL A 322 -3.63 -19.42 1.50
CA VAL A 322 -2.47 -20.04 2.15
C VAL A 322 -1.20 -19.30 1.73
N ILE A 323 -0.49 -18.79 2.73
CA ILE A 323 0.77 -18.08 2.57
C ILE A 323 1.91 -19.10 2.68
N ASP A 324 2.71 -19.28 1.63
CA ASP A 324 3.92 -20.11 1.65
C ASP A 324 5.18 -19.28 1.94
N LEU A 325 5.99 -19.75 2.87
CA LEU A 325 7.19 -19.06 3.37
C LEU A 325 8.43 -19.96 3.26
N PRO A 326 8.87 -20.31 2.04
CA PRO A 326 9.99 -21.22 1.85
C PRO A 326 11.31 -20.62 2.33
N SER A 327 12.14 -21.45 2.96
CA SER A 327 13.52 -21.13 3.31
C SER A 327 14.42 -22.33 2.97
N PRO A 328 15.44 -22.18 2.12
CA PRO A 328 16.32 -23.28 1.72
C PRO A 328 16.91 -24.02 2.93
N GLY A 329 16.87 -25.35 2.88
CA GLY A 329 17.35 -26.21 3.98
C GLY A 329 16.43 -26.28 5.20
N ARG A 330 15.20 -25.76 5.12
CA ARG A 330 14.18 -25.84 6.18
C ARG A 330 12.82 -26.25 5.61
N PRO A 331 11.94 -26.86 6.43
CA PRO A 331 10.54 -27.01 6.07
C PRO A 331 9.91 -25.64 5.75
N THR A 332 9.05 -25.59 4.73
CA THR A 332 8.26 -24.39 4.42
C THR A 332 7.32 -24.08 5.57
N GLU A 333 7.27 -22.81 5.97
CA GLU A 333 6.29 -22.31 6.92
C GLU A 333 5.02 -21.87 6.19
N TYR A 334 3.87 -22.05 6.83
CA TYR A 334 2.58 -21.65 6.28
C TYR A 334 1.75 -20.86 7.28
N GLU A 335 0.98 -19.89 6.78
CA GLU A 335 -0.02 -19.13 7.53
C GLU A 335 -1.29 -18.97 6.69
N LEU A 336 -2.42 -18.67 7.31
CA LEU A 336 -3.62 -18.27 6.59
C LEU A 336 -3.69 -16.74 6.50
N GLY A 337 -3.63 -16.21 5.28
CA GLY A 337 -3.84 -14.79 5.01
C GLY A 337 -5.32 -14.47 4.87
N LEU A 338 -5.78 -13.44 5.58
CA LEU A 338 -7.13 -12.90 5.46
C LEU A 338 -7.16 -11.71 4.50
N LYS A 339 -8.33 -11.07 4.38
CA LYS A 339 -8.51 -9.87 3.56
C LYS A 339 -7.53 -8.75 3.92
N ASN A 340 -7.25 -8.49 5.20
CA ASN A 340 -6.26 -7.47 5.59
C ASN A 340 -4.83 -7.84 5.14
N PHE A 341 -4.46 -9.12 5.09
CA PHE A 341 -3.19 -9.54 4.49
C PHE A 341 -3.18 -9.24 2.98
N TYR A 342 -4.26 -9.56 2.29
CA TYR A 342 -4.41 -9.20 0.87
C TYR A 342 -4.28 -7.70 0.63
N VAL A 343 -4.89 -6.87 1.47
CA VAL A 343 -4.75 -5.40 1.39
C VAL A 343 -3.28 -4.97 1.50
N LEU A 344 -2.49 -5.57 2.39
CA LEU A 344 -1.05 -5.32 2.44
C LEU A 344 -0.32 -5.74 1.15
N THR A 345 -0.75 -6.82 0.50
CA THR A 345 -0.20 -7.22 -0.80
C THR A 345 -0.57 -6.27 -1.95
N ARG A 346 -1.58 -5.41 -1.77
CA ARG A 346 -1.92 -4.35 -2.75
C ARG A 346 -0.85 -3.26 -2.77
N TYR A 347 -0.28 -2.96 -1.61
CA TYR A 347 0.85 -2.02 -1.48
C TYR A 347 2.08 -2.56 -2.21
N ASN A 348 2.35 -3.86 -2.04
CA ASN A 348 3.39 -4.56 -2.76
C ASN A 348 3.05 -6.05 -2.88
N ARG A 349 2.98 -6.56 -4.11
CA ARG A 349 2.48 -7.91 -4.44
C ARG A 349 3.49 -9.01 -4.07
N SER A 350 3.69 -9.21 -2.77
CA SER A 350 4.60 -10.19 -2.20
C SER A 350 4.11 -10.64 -0.82
N PHE A 351 4.02 -11.96 -0.61
CA PHE A 351 3.72 -12.55 0.69
C PHE A 351 4.76 -12.19 1.74
N PHE A 352 6.03 -12.21 1.35
CA PHE A 352 7.13 -11.90 2.25
C PHE A 352 7.04 -10.43 2.69
N TYR A 353 6.71 -9.53 1.77
CA TYR A 353 6.52 -8.12 2.10
C TYR A 353 5.37 -7.94 3.11
N ALA A 354 4.18 -8.44 2.78
CA ALA A 354 2.99 -8.24 3.60
C ALA A 354 3.19 -8.81 5.02
N LEU A 355 3.81 -9.99 5.12
CA LEU A 355 4.10 -10.61 6.41
C LEU A 355 5.20 -9.86 7.18
N ALA A 356 6.23 -9.35 6.50
CA ALA A 356 7.29 -8.57 7.15
C ALA A 356 6.76 -7.23 7.68
N VAL A 357 5.91 -6.54 6.92
CA VAL A 357 5.19 -5.33 7.38
C VAL A 357 4.40 -5.63 8.63
N TYR A 358 3.54 -6.66 8.57
CA TYR A 358 2.70 -7.05 9.70
C TYR A 358 3.54 -7.38 10.93
N GLN A 359 4.54 -8.25 10.81
CA GLN A 359 5.36 -8.68 11.94
C GLN A 359 6.27 -7.56 12.48
N LEU A 360 6.75 -6.65 11.65
CA LEU A 360 7.48 -5.47 12.11
C LEU A 360 6.57 -4.58 12.97
N GLY A 361 5.36 -4.29 12.50
CA GLY A 361 4.36 -3.55 13.25
C GLY A 361 4.06 -4.19 14.60
N GLN A 362 3.79 -5.49 14.62
CA GLN A 362 3.52 -6.23 15.86
C GLN A 362 4.68 -6.18 16.87
N ARG A 363 5.94 -6.26 16.40
CA ARG A 363 7.10 -6.13 17.29
C ARG A 363 7.24 -4.72 17.87
N ILE A 364 6.94 -3.70 17.09
CA ILE A 364 6.97 -2.31 17.56
C ILE A 364 5.84 -2.08 18.57
N LYS A 365 4.62 -2.56 18.29
CA LYS A 365 3.47 -2.52 19.21
C LYS A 365 3.83 -3.15 20.56
N ALA A 366 4.34 -4.38 20.54
CA ALA A 366 4.75 -5.09 21.75
C ALA A 366 5.84 -4.33 22.54
N GLN A 367 6.78 -3.67 21.86
CA GLN A 367 7.79 -2.86 22.53
C GLN A 367 7.22 -1.56 23.13
N MET A 368 6.26 -0.91 22.46
CA MET A 368 5.54 0.25 23.00
C MET A 368 4.81 -0.13 24.31
N GLU A 369 4.07 -1.24 24.28
CA GLU A 369 3.32 -1.79 25.42
C GLU A 369 4.22 -2.14 26.60
N ALA A 370 5.34 -2.83 26.34
CA ALA A 370 6.31 -3.20 27.36
C ALA A 370 6.94 -1.97 28.06
N THR A 371 7.01 -0.82 27.37
CA THR A 371 7.53 0.43 27.94
C THR A 371 6.46 1.28 28.64
N GLY A 372 5.21 0.81 28.72
CA GLY A 372 4.12 1.53 29.39
C GLY A 372 3.54 2.70 28.58
N ASP A 373 3.92 2.81 27.31
CA ASP A 373 3.32 3.78 26.40
C ASP A 373 2.04 3.18 25.84
N ALA A 374 0.88 3.71 26.26
CA ALA A 374 -0.43 3.19 25.84
C ALA A 374 -0.52 3.14 24.31
N THR A 375 -0.72 1.93 23.78
CA THR A 375 -1.16 1.66 22.41
C THR A 375 -2.63 2.03 22.31
N PRO A 376 -2.99 3.12 21.61
CA PRO A 376 -4.38 3.43 21.43
C PRO A 376 -4.89 2.59 20.24
N GLY A 377 -5.88 1.73 20.51
CA GLY A 377 -6.42 0.76 19.55
C GLY A 377 -7.10 -0.47 20.16
N ASP A 378 -6.80 -0.83 21.41
CA ASP A 378 -7.40 -2.01 22.08
C ASP A 378 -8.44 -1.66 23.17
N GLN A 379 -8.79 -0.38 23.34
CA GLN A 379 -9.91 -0.03 24.22
C GLN A 379 -11.22 -0.13 23.46
N ALA A 380 -11.97 -1.21 23.72
CA ALA A 380 -13.39 -1.28 23.41
C ALA A 380 -14.11 -0.04 23.97
N PRO A 381 -15.16 0.49 23.32
CA PRO A 381 -15.90 1.63 23.85
C PRO A 381 -16.44 1.23 25.23
N ASN A 382 -15.93 1.90 26.27
CA ASN A 382 -16.42 1.76 27.62
C ASN A 382 -17.82 2.40 27.64
N VAL A 383 -18.84 1.61 27.31
CA VAL A 383 -20.23 2.00 27.50
C VAL A 383 -20.47 1.96 29.00
N GLU A 384 -20.27 3.09 29.67
CA GLU A 384 -20.77 3.26 31.03
C GLU A 384 -22.28 3.01 31.01
N PRO A 385 -22.80 2.14 31.90
CA PRO A 385 -24.23 1.97 32.01
C PRO A 385 -24.84 3.27 32.55
N SER A 386 -25.76 3.85 31.78
CA SER A 386 -26.58 4.98 32.22
C SER A 386 -27.23 4.64 33.58
N PRO A 387 -27.21 5.54 34.57
CA PRO A 387 -27.82 5.27 35.86
C PRO A 387 -29.33 5.15 35.68
N ALA A 388 -29.87 4.01 36.13
CA ALA A 388 -31.30 3.73 36.16
C ALA A 388 -32.05 4.81 36.96
N LEU A 389 -33.15 5.29 36.39
CA LEU A 389 -34.14 6.10 37.07
C LEU A 389 -34.75 5.27 38.23
N ASN A 390 -34.52 5.74 39.46
CA ASN A 390 -35.10 5.16 40.66
C ASN A 390 -36.54 5.68 40.86
N PRO A 391 -37.57 4.81 40.98
CA PRO A 391 -38.92 5.25 41.28
C PRO A 391 -39.18 5.21 42.80
N GLY A 392 -39.76 6.28 43.34
CA GLY A 392 -40.53 6.21 44.58
C GLY A 392 -39.99 7.04 45.74
N ILE A 393 -40.62 8.18 45.97
CA ILE A 393 -40.70 8.80 47.30
C ILE A 393 -42.17 9.06 47.61
N SER A 394 -42.61 8.54 48.75
CA SER A 394 -43.80 8.98 49.48
C SER A 394 -43.57 8.82 50.99
N PRO A 395 -44.30 9.58 51.84
CA PRO A 395 -43.66 10.48 52.78
C PRO A 395 -43.67 10.00 54.23
N GLY A 396 -42.66 10.42 54.98
CA GLY A 396 -42.53 10.21 56.42
C GLY A 396 -42.60 11.54 57.19
N ILE A 397 -43.65 11.65 57.99
CA ILE A 397 -44.02 12.68 58.97
C ILE A 397 -42.83 13.08 59.87
N ASN A 398 -42.64 14.39 60.08
CA ASN A 398 -42.22 14.86 61.40
C ASN A 398 -42.80 16.24 61.75
N SER A 399 -43.32 16.30 62.97
CA SER A 399 -43.99 17.38 63.68
C SER A 399 -43.02 18.44 64.23
N GLY A 400 -43.46 19.70 64.31
CA GLY A 400 -42.84 20.67 65.23
C GLY A 400 -43.06 22.15 64.90
N SER A 401 -44.21 22.70 65.33
CA SER A 401 -44.41 24.02 65.98
C SER A 401 -43.37 25.15 65.72
N ASN A 402 -43.71 26.26 65.05
CA ASN A 402 -44.44 27.48 65.51
C ASN A 402 -43.50 28.71 65.38
N PRO A 403 -43.93 29.98 65.54
CA PRO A 403 -44.49 30.85 64.51
C PRO A 403 -43.72 32.18 64.26
N GLY A 404 -44.06 32.85 63.16
CA GLY A 404 -44.30 34.31 63.08
C GLY A 404 -43.13 35.29 63.21
N ASN A 405 -42.91 36.10 62.17
CA ASN A 405 -43.12 37.56 62.27
C ASN A 405 -43.03 38.24 60.89
N GLN A 406 -44.07 39.03 60.62
CA GLN A 406 -44.21 40.20 59.72
C GLN A 406 -44.00 40.05 58.21
#